data_AF-A0A3D3CTT3-F1
#
_entry.id   AF-A0A3D3CTT3-F1
#
_cell.length_a   1.000
_cell.length_b   1.000
_cell.length_c   1.000
_cell.angle_alpha   90.00
_cell.angle_beta   90.00
_cell.angle_gamma   90.00
#
_symmetry.space_group_name_H-M   'P 1'
#
loop_
_entity.id
_entity.type
_entity.pdbx_description
1 polymer ?
#
loop_
_entity_poly.entity_id
_entity_poly.type
_entity_poly.pdbx_seq_one_letter_code
_entity_poly.pdbx_strand_id
1 'polypeptide(L)'
;MKYRYFLAIPLCFAFLHSAEAQNNNASTYVKNNSHPKDSLEALIFQRLVDFISKNDPGIKATEGGNDSLGRMGEEHQLVIPFARGVAPEPTQNSSWDKSLPTVYNKEALQGSPFLLSDYVPGLVVNELDTVIDKPSYAYNYDKMSGNFLLKRDNEKPIAVNKAQVKQFCLKTAKGGYIFERVSLINPDEYFQVLYKGPGYSFYKQYKSKFVPANQHTNGYLSEGKDYDEYQDIYIYYLVDQAHEESLIFDLTKKSIRKSLPSEAAAVDAYFKQHKNEGITESYVVRLIEQLNK
;
A
#
# COMPACT_ATOMS: atom_id res chain seq x y z
N MET A 1 1.37 12.33 -25.75
CA MET A 1 1.11 12.55 -24.31
C MET A 1 2.28 12.02 -23.50
N LYS A 2 2.99 12.88 -22.77
CA LYS A 2 4.16 12.52 -21.95
C LYS A 2 3.72 12.45 -20.49
N TYR A 3 3.43 11.26 -19.96
CA TYR A 3 3.39 11.07 -18.51
C TYR A 3 4.80 10.71 -18.03
N ARG A 4 5.50 11.70 -17.47
CA ARG A 4 6.72 11.50 -16.68
C ARG A 4 6.37 11.79 -15.23
N TYR A 5 6.08 10.73 -14.47
CA TYR A 5 6.27 10.75 -13.02
C TYR A 5 7.15 9.55 -12.65
N PHE A 6 8.45 9.80 -12.57
CA PHE A 6 9.39 8.97 -11.82
C PHE A 6 9.62 9.70 -10.50
N LEU A 7 8.93 9.27 -9.45
CA LEU A 7 9.45 9.42 -8.09
C LEU A 7 10.13 8.10 -7.74
N ALA A 8 11.46 8.07 -7.82
CA ALA A 8 12.22 7.17 -6.98
C ALA A 8 12.16 7.77 -5.57
N ILE A 9 11.45 7.10 -4.66
CA ILE A 9 11.53 7.41 -3.24
C ILE A 9 12.79 6.69 -2.75
N PRO A 10 13.89 7.39 -2.41
CA PRO A 10 14.87 6.76 -1.53
C PRO A 10 14.13 6.54 -0.21
N LEU A 11 13.88 5.28 0.14
CA LEU A 11 13.56 4.93 1.52
C LEU A 11 14.82 5.25 2.35
N CYS A 12 14.92 6.50 2.80
CA CYS A 12 15.85 6.88 3.84
C CYS A 12 15.30 6.35 5.16
N PHE A 13 15.52 5.07 5.46
CA PHE A 13 15.45 4.62 6.85
C PHE A 13 16.66 5.20 7.59
N ALA A 14 16.48 6.30 8.29
CA ALA A 14 17.42 6.73 9.31
C ALA A 14 17.29 5.76 10.49
N PHE A 15 18.20 4.80 10.58
CA PHE A 15 18.32 3.94 11.76
C PHE A 15 18.65 4.78 13.00
N LEU A 16 18.04 4.40 14.12
CA LEU A 16 18.63 4.61 15.44
C LEU A 16 20.12 4.26 15.36
N HIS A 17 20.97 5.25 15.60
CA HIS A 17 22.37 4.98 15.85
C HIS A 17 22.44 4.08 17.07
N SER A 18 23.03 2.89 16.88
CA SER A 18 23.62 2.12 17.96
C SER A 18 24.53 3.05 18.75
N ALA A 19 24.19 3.28 20.01
CA ALA A 19 25.07 3.97 20.94
C ALA A 19 26.41 3.23 20.98
N GLU A 20 27.46 3.88 20.50
CA GLU A 20 28.83 3.45 20.78
C GLU A 20 28.99 3.44 22.30
N ALA A 21 29.38 2.29 22.83
CA ALA A 21 29.68 2.09 24.24
C ALA A 21 30.91 2.92 24.62
N GLN A 22 30.70 4.15 25.06
CA GLN A 22 31.64 4.78 25.97
C GLN A 22 31.41 4.22 27.37
N ASN A 23 32.28 3.28 27.70
CA ASN A 23 32.50 2.70 29.00
C ASN A 23 32.85 3.82 30.00
N ASN A 24 31.86 4.31 30.75
CA ASN A 24 32.07 5.07 31.98
C ASN A 24 30.95 4.76 32.97
N ASN A 25 31.36 4.21 34.11
CA ASN A 25 30.53 3.80 35.24
C ASN A 25 29.64 4.93 35.76
N ALA A 26 28.34 4.86 35.49
CA ALA A 26 27.29 5.39 36.35
C ALA A 26 26.02 4.58 36.13
N SER A 27 25.71 3.70 37.08
CA SER A 27 24.51 2.87 37.11
C SER A 27 23.27 3.72 37.36
N THR A 28 22.68 4.27 36.30
CA THR A 28 21.26 4.58 36.23
C THR A 28 20.56 3.40 35.56
N TYR A 29 19.80 2.64 36.36
CA TYR A 29 18.83 1.66 35.86
C TYR A 29 17.79 2.40 35.02
N VAL A 30 18.02 2.53 33.72
CA VAL A 30 16.97 2.82 32.76
C VAL A 30 16.13 1.54 32.67
N LYS A 31 14.91 1.58 33.20
CA LYS A 31 13.88 0.56 32.95
C LYS A 31 13.54 0.59 31.46
N ASN A 32 14.32 -0.12 30.65
CA ASN A 32 13.90 -0.51 29.32
C ASN A 32 12.85 -1.61 29.48
N ASN A 33 11.62 -1.20 29.72
CA ASN A 33 10.43 -2.05 29.69
C ASN A 33 9.97 -2.29 28.24
N SER A 34 10.88 -2.48 27.27
CA SER A 34 10.46 -2.96 25.95
C SER A 34 10.08 -4.43 26.11
N HIS A 35 8.84 -4.78 25.76
CA HIS A 35 8.43 -6.17 25.81
C HIS A 35 9.28 -6.96 24.80
N PRO A 36 9.68 -8.21 25.10
CA PRO A 36 10.43 -9.05 24.17
C PRO A 36 9.77 -9.15 22.78
N LYS A 37 8.44 -9.05 22.73
CA LYS A 37 7.63 -9.03 21.51
C LYS A 37 7.96 -7.84 20.59
N ASP A 38 8.18 -6.65 21.16
CA ASP A 38 8.49 -5.43 20.41
C ASP A 38 9.84 -5.56 19.68
N SER A 39 10.78 -6.29 20.30
CA SER A 39 12.09 -6.55 19.68
C SER A 39 12.02 -7.49 18.48
N LEU A 40 11.12 -8.49 18.52
CA LEU A 40 10.93 -9.44 17.43
C LEU A 40 10.23 -8.78 16.24
N GLU A 41 9.17 -8.01 16.50
CA GLU A 41 8.44 -7.31 15.44
C GLU A 41 9.33 -6.29 14.72
N ALA A 42 10.15 -5.55 15.47
CA ALA A 42 11.13 -4.63 14.88
C ALA A 42 12.16 -5.38 14.01
N LEU A 43 12.65 -6.54 14.45
CA LEU A 43 13.59 -7.37 13.69
C LEU A 43 12.95 -7.92 12.40
N ILE A 44 11.70 -8.38 12.48
CA ILE A 44 10.94 -8.88 11.32
C ILE A 44 10.71 -7.76 10.32
N PHE A 45 10.24 -6.60 10.77
CA PHE A 45 10.05 -5.45 9.91
C PHE A 45 11.38 -5.04 9.25
N GLN A 46 12.47 -5.04 10.01
CA GLN A 46 13.79 -4.77 9.47
C GLN A 46 14.19 -5.73 8.36
N ARG A 47 13.87 -7.02 8.51
CA ARG A 47 14.12 -8.02 7.49
C ARG A 47 13.33 -7.75 6.21
N LEU A 48 12.07 -7.30 6.31
CA LEU A 48 11.27 -6.90 5.15
C LEU A 48 11.89 -5.70 4.43
N VAL A 49 12.33 -4.70 5.18
CA VAL A 49 13.03 -3.51 4.66
C VAL A 49 14.32 -3.92 3.94
N ASP A 50 15.14 -4.75 4.56
CA ASP A 50 16.38 -5.27 3.97
C ASP A 50 16.12 -5.99 2.65
N PHE A 51 15.08 -6.83 2.59
CA PHE A 51 14.73 -7.60 1.40
C PHE A 51 14.36 -6.71 0.20
N ILE A 52 13.60 -5.64 0.44
CA ILE A 52 13.22 -4.69 -0.63
C ILE A 52 14.35 -3.72 -0.99
N SER A 53 15.26 -3.45 -0.07
CA SER A 53 16.34 -2.46 -0.26
C SER A 53 17.59 -3.07 -0.92
N LYS A 54 17.90 -4.34 -0.62
CA LYS A 54 19.06 -5.02 -1.18
C LYS A 54 18.69 -5.65 -2.52
N ASN A 55 19.55 -5.48 -3.53
CA ASN A 55 19.58 -6.35 -4.72
C ASN A 55 20.18 -7.73 -4.40
N ASP A 56 19.99 -8.24 -3.19
CA ASP A 56 20.60 -9.48 -2.74
C ASP A 56 19.71 -10.68 -3.13
N PRO A 57 20.19 -11.60 -3.98
CA PRO A 57 19.47 -12.81 -4.35
C PRO A 57 19.53 -13.92 -3.28
N GLY A 58 20.16 -13.69 -2.12
CA GLY A 58 20.69 -14.79 -1.31
C GLY A 58 20.39 -14.82 0.18
N ILE A 59 19.30 -14.23 0.69
CA ILE A 59 18.93 -14.47 2.10
C ILE A 59 18.34 -15.88 2.21
N LYS A 60 19.17 -16.87 2.55
CA LYS A 60 18.70 -18.23 2.86
C LYS A 60 17.86 -18.19 4.13
N ALA A 61 16.54 -18.13 3.99
CA ALA A 61 15.64 -18.40 5.10
C ALA A 61 15.86 -19.83 5.58
N THR A 62 15.98 -20.03 6.89
CA THR A 62 15.84 -21.35 7.51
C THR A 62 14.45 -21.86 7.17
N GLU A 63 14.38 -22.95 6.39
CA GLU A 63 13.12 -23.62 6.04
C GLU A 63 12.48 -24.22 7.30
N GLY A 64 11.76 -23.39 8.04
CA GLY A 64 10.94 -23.79 9.16
C GLY A 64 9.62 -24.36 8.66
N GLY A 65 9.55 -25.67 8.49
CA GLY A 65 8.30 -26.44 8.47
C GLY A 65 7.55 -26.50 7.13
N ASN A 66 6.80 -27.59 6.95
CA ASN A 66 5.95 -27.93 5.79
C ASN A 66 4.74 -26.97 5.57
N ASP A 67 4.79 -25.72 6.07
CA ASP A 67 3.70 -24.77 5.92
C ASP A 67 3.69 -24.18 4.50
N SER A 68 3.07 -24.94 3.59
CA SER A 68 2.79 -24.46 2.25
C SER A 68 1.59 -23.52 2.27
N LEU A 69 1.81 -22.23 1.95
CA LEU A 69 0.74 -21.27 1.62
C LEU A 69 -0.21 -21.81 0.53
N GLY A 70 0.23 -22.78 -0.28
CA GLY A 70 -0.59 -23.41 -1.32
C GLY A 70 -1.82 -24.18 -0.83
N ARG A 71 -1.99 -24.43 0.48
CA ARG A 71 -3.24 -24.98 1.05
C ARG A 71 -4.11 -23.93 1.75
N MET A 72 -3.72 -22.66 1.67
CA MET A 72 -4.21 -21.58 2.52
C MET A 72 -5.06 -20.55 1.77
N GLY A 73 -5.45 -20.81 0.52
CA GLY A 73 -6.16 -19.86 -0.32
C GLY A 73 -7.20 -20.49 -1.24
N GLU A 74 -8.13 -19.66 -1.68
CA GLU A 74 -9.12 -20.01 -2.71
C GLU A 74 -8.65 -19.47 -4.07
N GLU A 75 -9.06 -20.10 -5.17
CA GLU A 75 -8.77 -19.59 -6.51
C GLU A 75 -9.30 -18.15 -6.63
N HIS A 76 -8.40 -17.20 -6.92
CA HIS A 76 -8.80 -15.80 -7.02
C HIS A 76 -9.54 -15.59 -8.34
N GLN A 77 -10.87 -15.61 -8.27
CA GLN A 77 -11.69 -15.12 -9.35
C GLN A 77 -11.70 -13.60 -9.23
N LEU A 78 -11.18 -12.92 -10.24
CA LEU A 78 -11.41 -11.49 -10.39
C LEU A 78 -12.93 -11.28 -10.39
N VAL A 79 -13.44 -10.70 -9.32
CA VAL A 79 -14.78 -10.12 -9.32
C VAL A 79 -14.65 -8.83 -10.12
N ILE A 80 -14.51 -8.96 -11.44
CA ILE A 80 -14.91 -7.88 -12.31
C ILE A 80 -16.39 -7.72 -11.98
N PRO A 81 -16.87 -6.55 -11.53
CA PRO A 81 -18.27 -6.27 -11.60
C PRO A 81 -18.60 -6.24 -13.10
N PHE A 82 -18.82 -7.41 -13.70
CA PHE A 82 -19.72 -7.49 -14.83
C PHE A 82 -20.95 -6.79 -14.30
N ALA A 83 -21.32 -5.68 -14.93
CA ALA A 83 -22.61 -5.05 -14.73
C ALA A 83 -23.65 -6.14 -15.03
N ARG A 84 -24.01 -6.93 -14.01
CA ARG A 84 -25.03 -7.97 -14.09
C ARG A 84 -26.32 -7.20 -14.23
N GLY A 85 -26.81 -7.10 -15.46
CA GLY A 85 -28.22 -6.93 -15.72
C GLY A 85 -28.75 -5.51 -15.73
N VAL A 86 -28.07 -4.59 -16.40
CA VAL A 86 -28.77 -3.76 -17.39
C VAL A 86 -27.81 -3.79 -18.57
N ALA A 87 -28.14 -4.51 -19.65
CA ALA A 87 -27.56 -4.14 -20.94
C ALA A 87 -27.75 -2.62 -21.00
N PRO A 88 -26.70 -1.79 -21.18
CA PRO A 88 -26.88 -0.34 -21.19
C PRO A 88 -28.13 -0.12 -22.00
N GLU A 89 -29.18 0.47 -21.40
CA GLU A 89 -30.40 0.81 -22.17
C GLU A 89 -29.84 1.37 -23.45
N PRO A 90 -30.13 0.76 -24.62
CA PRO A 90 -29.44 1.11 -25.85
C PRO A 90 -29.53 2.61 -25.88
N THR A 91 -28.39 3.28 -25.64
CA THR A 91 -28.41 4.73 -25.51
C THR A 91 -29.01 5.12 -26.82
N GLN A 92 -30.20 5.74 -26.76
CA GLN A 92 -30.91 6.13 -27.97
C GLN A 92 -30.03 7.22 -28.56
N ASN A 93 -28.99 6.79 -29.26
CA ASN A 93 -28.19 7.55 -30.16
C ASN A 93 -29.18 7.77 -31.29
N SER A 94 -30.05 8.75 -31.12
CA SER A 94 -31.00 9.16 -32.13
C SER A 94 -30.17 9.81 -33.23
N SER A 95 -29.57 8.97 -34.07
CA SER A 95 -29.23 9.37 -35.42
C SER A 95 -30.51 9.92 -36.03
N TRP A 96 -30.43 11.12 -36.60
CA TRP A 96 -31.52 11.71 -37.38
C TRP A 96 -31.95 10.79 -38.54
N ASP A 97 -31.07 9.87 -38.93
CA ASP A 97 -31.31 8.80 -39.88
C ASP A 97 -31.22 7.43 -39.20
N LYS A 98 -32.38 6.82 -38.92
CA LYS A 98 -32.49 5.47 -38.33
C LYS A 98 -32.06 4.36 -39.31
N SER A 99 -31.69 4.69 -40.55
CA SER A 99 -31.35 3.70 -41.59
C SER A 99 -29.87 3.35 -41.67
N LEU A 100 -28.98 4.11 -41.03
CA LEU A 100 -27.54 3.88 -41.08
C LEU A 100 -27.02 3.25 -39.77
N PRO A 101 -26.43 2.05 -39.80
CA PRO A 101 -25.83 1.44 -38.62
C PRO A 101 -24.64 2.28 -38.16
N THR A 102 -24.72 2.82 -36.95
CA THR A 102 -23.59 3.50 -36.31
C THR A 102 -22.80 2.47 -35.53
N VAL A 103 -21.57 2.16 -35.97
CA VAL A 103 -20.66 1.28 -35.22
C VAL A 103 -19.94 2.13 -34.19
N TYR A 104 -20.41 2.07 -32.94
CA TYR A 104 -19.69 2.65 -31.82
C TYR A 104 -18.65 1.65 -31.29
N ASN A 105 -17.37 1.97 -31.43
CA ASN A 105 -16.28 1.17 -30.89
C ASN A 105 -15.86 1.76 -29.54
N LYS A 106 -16.23 1.08 -28.45
CA LYS A 106 -15.75 1.43 -27.11
C LYS A 106 -14.22 1.29 -27.04
N GLU A 107 -13.55 2.27 -26.45
CA GLU A 107 -12.10 2.21 -26.26
C GLU A 107 -11.71 1.15 -25.21
N ALA A 108 -10.43 0.76 -25.21
CA ALA A 108 -9.91 -0.25 -24.29
C ALA A 108 -9.95 0.23 -22.83
N LEU A 109 -10.19 -0.71 -21.90
CA LEU A 109 -10.16 -0.49 -20.46
C LEU A 109 -8.81 0.13 -20.02
N GLN A 110 -8.88 1.25 -19.30
CA GLN A 110 -7.72 1.95 -18.76
C GLN A 110 -7.45 1.59 -17.30
N GLY A 111 -6.18 1.50 -16.92
CA GLY A 111 -5.76 1.19 -15.55
C GLY A 111 -5.74 -0.31 -15.23
N SER A 112 -5.64 -0.65 -13.95
CA SER A 112 -5.57 -2.03 -13.47
C SER A 112 -6.14 -2.13 -12.05
N PRO A 113 -6.87 -3.22 -11.71
CA PRO A 113 -7.30 -3.47 -10.35
C PRO A 113 -6.10 -3.88 -9.46
N PHE A 114 -5.00 -4.33 -10.06
CA PHE A 114 -3.80 -4.77 -9.35
C PHE A 114 -2.86 -3.60 -9.06
N LEU A 115 -2.10 -3.72 -7.97
CA LEU A 115 -1.07 -2.75 -7.59
C LEU A 115 0.08 -2.74 -8.58
N LEU A 116 0.52 -3.92 -9.04
CA LEU A 116 1.63 -4.10 -9.96
C LEU A 116 1.14 -4.72 -11.27
N SER A 117 1.81 -4.39 -12.39
CA SER A 117 1.56 -4.99 -13.71
C SER A 117 1.89 -6.49 -13.73
N ASP A 118 2.91 -6.87 -12.98
CA ASP A 118 3.47 -8.22 -12.93
C ASP A 118 3.46 -8.75 -11.51
N TYR A 119 3.43 -10.07 -11.38
CA TYR A 119 3.67 -10.73 -10.10
C TYR A 119 5.16 -10.66 -9.78
N VAL A 120 5.50 -10.31 -8.55
CA VAL A 120 6.88 -10.03 -8.14
C VAL A 120 7.32 -10.89 -6.97
N PRO A 121 8.64 -11.09 -6.75
CA PRO A 121 9.14 -11.72 -5.54
C PRO A 121 8.71 -10.94 -4.28
N GLY A 122 8.59 -11.65 -3.16
CA GLY A 122 8.12 -11.07 -1.91
C GLY A 122 8.45 -11.95 -0.71
N LEU A 123 8.34 -11.36 0.48
CA LEU A 123 8.35 -12.09 1.75
C LEU A 123 6.97 -12.02 2.37
N VAL A 124 6.60 -13.09 3.07
CA VAL A 124 5.34 -13.17 3.82
C VAL A 124 5.67 -13.48 5.27
N VAL A 125 5.02 -12.79 6.19
CA VAL A 125 5.06 -13.05 7.63
C VAL A 125 3.69 -13.57 8.04
N ASN A 126 3.64 -14.80 8.53
CA ASN A 126 2.39 -15.39 9.01
C ASN A 126 2.04 -14.90 10.43
N GLU A 127 0.89 -15.32 10.96
CA GLU A 127 0.45 -14.99 12.33
C GLU A 127 1.36 -15.55 13.44
N LEU A 128 2.24 -16.50 13.11
CA LEU A 128 3.23 -17.10 14.02
C LEU A 128 4.60 -16.40 13.92
N ASP A 129 4.65 -15.19 13.35
CA ASP A 129 5.88 -14.41 13.16
C ASP A 129 6.96 -15.16 12.35
N THR A 130 6.55 -16.15 11.54
CA THR A 130 7.44 -16.92 10.66
C THR A 130 7.52 -16.28 9.29
N VAL A 131 8.76 -16.09 8.81
CA VAL A 131 9.04 -15.51 7.49
C VAL A 131 9.07 -16.62 6.44
N ILE A 132 8.17 -16.53 5.48
CA ILE A 132 8.06 -17.41 4.33
C ILE A 132 8.75 -16.73 3.14
N ASP A 133 9.83 -17.35 2.68
CA ASP A 133 10.63 -16.93 1.53
C ASP A 133 10.78 -18.13 0.60
N LYS A 134 10.01 -18.14 -0.50
CA LYS A 134 9.98 -19.24 -1.46
C LYS A 134 10.24 -18.67 -2.86
N PRO A 135 11.37 -19.00 -3.51
CA PRO A 135 11.72 -18.44 -4.82
C PRO A 135 10.71 -18.73 -5.95
N SER A 136 9.95 -19.82 -5.84
CA SER A 136 8.88 -20.18 -6.79
C SER A 136 7.59 -19.38 -6.60
N TYR A 137 7.51 -18.54 -5.56
CA TYR A 137 6.33 -17.75 -5.25
C TYR A 137 6.51 -16.33 -5.77
N ALA A 138 5.48 -15.86 -6.47
CA ALA A 138 5.37 -14.49 -6.91
C ALA A 138 4.04 -13.92 -6.42
N TYR A 139 4.01 -12.63 -6.12
CA TYR A 139 2.94 -12.00 -5.38
C TYR A 139 2.44 -10.73 -6.05
N ASN A 140 1.20 -10.36 -5.77
CA ASN A 140 0.62 -9.08 -6.14
C ASN A 140 -0.46 -8.70 -5.11
N TYR A 141 -1.06 -7.52 -5.27
CA TYR A 141 -2.12 -7.02 -4.41
C TYR A 141 -3.28 -6.52 -5.27
N ASP A 142 -4.49 -7.02 -5.01
CA ASP A 142 -5.72 -6.54 -5.65
C ASP A 142 -6.25 -5.33 -4.87
N LYS A 143 -6.19 -4.14 -5.48
CA LYS A 143 -6.66 -2.88 -4.89
C LYS A 143 -8.18 -2.80 -4.82
N MET A 144 -8.92 -3.62 -5.56
CA MET A 144 -10.38 -3.65 -5.50
C MET A 144 -10.88 -4.47 -4.32
N SER A 145 -10.42 -5.72 -4.21
CA SER A 145 -10.85 -6.64 -3.14
C SER A 145 -10.03 -6.51 -1.85
N GLY A 146 -8.87 -5.85 -1.92
CA GLY A 146 -7.91 -5.78 -0.83
C GLY A 146 -7.26 -7.13 -0.51
N ASN A 147 -7.21 -8.03 -1.49
CA ASN A 147 -6.65 -9.38 -1.33
C ASN A 147 -5.16 -9.40 -1.66
N PHE A 148 -4.41 -10.12 -0.82
CA PHE A 148 -3.05 -10.51 -1.12
C PHE A 148 -3.06 -11.73 -2.05
N LEU A 149 -2.37 -11.63 -3.17
CA LEU A 149 -2.39 -12.65 -4.22
C LEU A 149 -1.07 -13.40 -4.27
N LEU A 150 -1.16 -14.72 -4.38
CA LEU A 150 -0.02 -15.62 -4.57
C LEU A 150 -0.16 -16.32 -5.92
N LYS A 151 0.93 -16.39 -6.68
CA LYS A 151 1.08 -17.19 -7.88
C LYS A 151 2.30 -18.09 -7.74
N ARG A 152 2.15 -19.38 -8.07
CA ARG A 152 3.25 -20.35 -8.12
C ARG A 152 3.54 -20.68 -9.56
N ASP A 153 4.76 -20.41 -10.04
CA ASP A 153 5.21 -20.74 -11.40
C ASP A 153 4.14 -20.47 -12.49
N ASN A 154 3.67 -21.52 -13.16
CA ASN A 154 2.67 -21.48 -14.25
C ASN A 154 1.22 -21.69 -13.77
N GLU A 155 0.98 -21.69 -12.46
CA GLU A 155 -0.36 -21.82 -11.90
C GLU A 155 -1.13 -20.50 -11.97
N LYS A 156 -2.46 -20.60 -11.83
CA LYS A 156 -3.31 -19.43 -11.66
C LYS A 156 -3.07 -18.77 -10.30
N PRO A 157 -3.19 -17.44 -10.20
CA PRO A 157 -3.14 -16.76 -8.91
C PRO A 157 -4.28 -17.18 -7.98
N ILE A 158 -3.97 -17.26 -6.69
CA ILE A 158 -4.92 -17.53 -5.60
C ILE A 158 -4.95 -16.38 -4.61
N ALA A 159 -6.09 -16.21 -3.94
CA ALA A 159 -6.26 -15.25 -2.86
C ALA A 159 -5.77 -15.91 -1.57
N VAL A 160 -4.79 -15.32 -0.90
CA VAL A 160 -4.30 -15.83 0.37
C VAL A 160 -5.29 -15.46 1.47
N ASN A 161 -5.59 -16.40 2.38
CA ASN A 161 -6.43 -16.09 3.54
C ASN A 161 -5.78 -15.00 4.40
N LYS A 162 -6.46 -13.86 4.53
CA LYS A 162 -5.96 -12.69 5.27
C LYS A 162 -5.68 -12.99 6.74
N ALA A 163 -6.43 -13.92 7.33
CA ALA A 163 -6.27 -14.32 8.72
C ALA A 163 -4.98 -15.11 9.00
N GLN A 164 -4.22 -15.49 7.97
CA GLN A 164 -2.98 -16.24 8.09
C GLN A 164 -1.74 -15.40 7.77
N VAL A 165 -1.92 -14.17 7.30
CA VAL A 165 -0.84 -13.29 6.87
C VAL A 165 -0.91 -11.98 7.64
N LYS A 166 0.07 -11.79 8.52
CA LYS A 166 0.24 -10.60 9.36
C LYS A 166 0.84 -9.44 8.56
N GLN A 167 1.93 -9.72 7.83
CA GLN A 167 2.66 -8.75 7.02
C GLN A 167 3.17 -9.39 5.72
N PHE A 168 3.41 -8.59 4.70
CA PHE A 168 4.11 -9.03 3.50
C PHE A 168 4.85 -7.88 2.84
N CYS A 169 5.81 -8.20 1.96
CA CYS A 169 6.42 -7.20 1.10
C CYS A 169 6.47 -7.65 -0.36
N LEU A 170 6.40 -6.67 -1.26
CA LEU A 170 6.48 -6.84 -2.71
C LEU A 170 7.73 -6.14 -3.21
N LYS A 171 8.67 -6.89 -3.80
CA LYS A 171 9.95 -6.36 -4.28
C LYS A 171 9.84 -5.91 -5.73
N THR A 172 10.38 -4.75 -6.04
CA THR A 172 10.43 -4.18 -7.39
C THR A 172 11.85 -3.71 -7.71
N ALA A 173 12.12 -3.39 -8.98
CA ALA A 173 13.40 -2.82 -9.36
C ALA A 173 13.69 -1.44 -8.71
N LYS A 174 12.68 -0.78 -8.13
CA LYS A 174 12.79 0.55 -7.50
C LYS A 174 12.69 0.50 -5.98
N GLY A 175 12.84 -0.68 -5.37
CA GLY A 175 12.65 -0.91 -3.94
C GLY A 175 11.50 -1.87 -3.71
N GLY A 176 10.45 -1.44 -3.02
CA GLY A 176 9.28 -2.29 -2.81
C GLY A 176 8.20 -1.67 -1.96
N TYR A 177 7.22 -2.48 -1.62
CA TYR A 177 6.08 -2.13 -0.79
C TYR A 177 6.05 -3.06 0.39
N ILE A 178 5.82 -2.53 1.60
CA ILE A 178 5.57 -3.34 2.80
C ILE A 178 4.13 -3.10 3.20
N PHE A 179 3.41 -4.17 3.47
CA PHE A 179 2.02 -4.16 3.89
C PHE A 179 1.87 -4.86 5.23
N GLU A 180 1.00 -4.33 6.08
CA GLU A 180 0.61 -4.97 7.32
C GLU A 180 -0.86 -4.80 7.66
N ARG A 181 -1.38 -5.71 8.49
CA ARG A 181 -2.67 -5.56 9.14
C ARG A 181 -2.50 -4.68 10.37
N VAL A 182 -3.32 -3.64 10.46
CA VAL A 182 -3.28 -2.68 11.58
C VAL A 182 -4.63 -2.72 12.28
N SER A 183 -4.70 -3.43 13.40
CA SER A 183 -5.96 -3.63 14.15
C SER A 183 -6.61 -2.31 14.60
N LEU A 184 -5.82 -1.27 14.86
CA LEU A 184 -6.30 0.07 15.23
C LEU A 184 -7.00 0.82 14.08
N ILE A 185 -6.76 0.41 12.83
CA ILE A 185 -7.41 0.99 11.65
C ILE A 185 -8.53 0.08 11.17
N ASN A 186 -8.17 -1.13 10.74
CA ASN A 186 -9.08 -2.17 10.31
C ASN A 186 -8.33 -3.51 10.30
N PRO A 187 -8.72 -4.50 11.13
CA PRO A 187 -8.05 -5.78 11.15
C PRO A 187 -8.22 -6.59 9.86
N ASP A 188 -9.19 -6.30 9.00
CA ASP A 188 -9.51 -7.11 7.80
C ASP A 188 -8.88 -6.58 6.50
N GLU A 189 -8.14 -5.47 6.59
CA GLU A 189 -7.51 -4.81 5.45
C GLU A 189 -5.99 -4.70 5.64
N TYR A 190 -5.27 -4.64 4.51
CA TYR A 190 -3.83 -4.38 4.50
C TYR A 190 -3.55 -2.92 4.21
N PHE A 191 -2.55 -2.39 4.89
CA PHE A 191 -2.09 -1.01 4.75
C PHE A 191 -0.62 -1.00 4.37
N GLN A 192 -0.27 -0.22 3.34
CA GLN A 192 1.13 0.03 3.02
C GLN A 192 1.75 0.84 4.15
N VAL A 193 2.86 0.35 4.68
CA VAL A 193 3.69 1.06 5.65
C VAL A 193 4.53 2.09 4.91
N LEU A 194 4.27 3.38 5.15
CA LEU A 194 5.10 4.47 4.64
C LEU A 194 6.18 4.86 5.65
N TYR A 195 5.84 4.84 6.93
CA TYR A 195 6.77 5.03 8.04
C TYR A 195 6.26 4.32 9.29
N LYS A 196 7.17 3.69 10.03
CA LYS A 196 6.85 2.99 11.28
C LYS A 196 7.77 3.49 12.39
N GLY A 197 7.16 4.07 13.43
CA GLY A 197 7.87 4.68 14.55
C GLY A 197 7.19 4.40 15.89
N PRO A 198 7.90 4.66 17.00
CA PRO A 198 7.44 4.31 18.34
C PRO A 198 6.27 5.17 18.85
N GLY A 199 6.19 6.46 18.45
CA GLY A 199 5.06 7.33 18.79
C GLY A 199 4.03 7.35 17.66
N TYR A 200 4.46 7.76 16.47
CA TYR A 200 3.60 7.88 15.30
C TYR A 200 4.02 6.95 14.17
N SER A 201 3.05 6.30 13.55
CA SER A 201 3.22 5.49 12.34
C SER A 201 2.31 5.99 11.22
N PHE A 202 2.81 5.99 9.99
CA PHE A 202 2.13 6.55 8.82
C PHE A 202 1.86 5.45 7.78
N TYR A 203 0.59 5.30 7.42
CA TYR A 203 0.10 4.25 6.55
C TYR A 203 -0.69 4.80 5.36
N LYS A 204 -0.72 4.00 4.30
CA LYS A 204 -1.50 4.26 3.10
C LYS A 204 -2.32 3.04 2.73
N GLN A 205 -3.60 3.26 2.47
CA GLN A 205 -4.48 2.25 1.91
C GLN A 205 -4.63 2.45 0.41
N TYR A 206 -4.49 1.36 -0.34
CA TYR A 206 -4.82 1.32 -1.77
C TYR A 206 -6.23 0.82 -1.96
N LYS A 207 -7.07 1.63 -2.60
CA LYS A 207 -8.36 1.21 -3.15
C LYS A 207 -8.40 1.51 -4.64
N SER A 208 -9.20 0.75 -5.38
CA SER A 208 -9.51 1.06 -6.77
C SER A 208 -11.01 0.91 -6.99
N LYS A 209 -11.59 1.81 -7.78
CA LYS A 209 -12.99 1.71 -8.20
C LYS A 209 -13.06 1.57 -9.71
N PHE A 210 -13.97 0.74 -10.18
CA PHE A 210 -14.31 0.66 -11.58
C PHE A 210 -15.26 1.80 -11.95
N VAL A 211 -14.89 2.58 -12.96
CA VAL A 211 -15.69 3.68 -13.50
C VAL A 211 -16.05 3.31 -14.94
N PRO A 212 -17.34 3.03 -15.22
CA PRO A 212 -17.74 2.69 -16.57
C PRO A 212 -17.66 3.91 -17.51
N ALA A 213 -17.48 3.65 -18.80
CA ALA A 213 -17.62 4.64 -19.86
C ALA A 213 -18.98 5.35 -19.76
N ASN A 214 -18.98 6.66 -19.97
CA ASN A 214 -20.17 7.52 -19.87
C ASN A 214 -20.32 8.45 -21.08
N GLN A 215 -19.71 8.09 -22.21
CA GLN A 215 -19.79 8.89 -23.42
C GLN A 215 -21.23 8.97 -23.92
N HIS A 216 -21.63 10.19 -24.27
CA HIS A 216 -22.88 10.47 -24.95
C HIS A 216 -22.60 11.42 -26.12
N THR A 217 -23.33 11.24 -27.22
CA THR A 217 -23.21 12.06 -28.42
C THR A 217 -24.58 12.56 -28.84
N ASN A 218 -24.69 13.84 -29.17
CA ASN A 218 -25.89 14.43 -29.76
C ASN A 218 -25.78 14.59 -31.28
N GLY A 219 -24.77 13.97 -31.90
CA GLY A 219 -24.47 14.06 -33.33
C GLY A 219 -23.60 15.26 -33.73
N TYR A 220 -23.51 16.32 -32.90
CA TYR A 220 -22.67 17.50 -33.12
C TYR A 220 -21.48 17.57 -32.15
N LEU A 221 -21.69 17.12 -30.92
CA LEU A 221 -20.72 17.10 -29.85
C LEU A 221 -20.79 15.74 -29.14
N SER A 222 -19.61 15.19 -28.85
CA SER A 222 -19.46 14.01 -28.00
C SER A 222 -18.86 14.44 -26.67
N GLU A 223 -19.52 14.09 -25.58
CA GLU A 223 -19.13 14.43 -24.20
C GLU A 223 -18.96 13.15 -23.38
N GLY A 224 -18.10 13.19 -22.36
CA GLY A 224 -17.78 12.03 -21.52
C GLY A 224 -16.61 11.18 -22.01
N LYS A 225 -16.36 10.05 -21.33
CA LYS A 225 -15.29 9.08 -21.62
C LYS A 225 -15.85 7.87 -22.36
N ASP A 226 -15.17 7.46 -23.42
CA ASP A 226 -15.49 6.30 -24.26
C ASP A 226 -14.79 5.00 -23.83
N TYR A 227 -14.04 5.05 -22.73
CA TYR A 227 -13.39 3.91 -22.10
C TYR A 227 -13.90 3.70 -20.68
N ASP A 228 -13.88 2.45 -20.24
CA ASP A 228 -13.93 2.13 -18.82
C ASP A 228 -12.57 2.42 -18.18
N GLU A 229 -12.54 2.77 -16.91
CA GLU A 229 -11.28 2.95 -16.17
C GLU A 229 -11.33 2.36 -14.76
N TYR A 230 -10.18 1.86 -14.30
CA TYR A 230 -9.92 1.66 -12.88
C TYR A 230 -9.31 2.93 -12.30
N GLN A 231 -10.04 3.60 -11.42
CA GLN A 231 -9.58 4.81 -10.75
C GLN A 231 -9.03 4.46 -9.36
N ASP A 232 -7.74 4.73 -9.16
CA ASP A 232 -7.08 4.52 -7.87
C ASP A 232 -7.46 5.60 -6.85
N ILE A 233 -7.69 5.17 -5.62
CA ILE A 233 -8.04 5.98 -4.47
C ILE A 233 -7.02 5.66 -3.37
N TYR A 234 -6.44 6.70 -2.80
CA TYR A 234 -5.48 6.60 -1.72
C TYR A 234 -6.05 7.22 -0.45
N ILE A 235 -6.06 6.45 0.63
CA ILE A 235 -6.50 6.92 1.95
C ILE A 235 -5.31 6.84 2.89
N TYR A 236 -5.04 7.93 3.60
CA TYR A 236 -3.88 8.08 4.46
C TYR A 236 -4.30 8.02 5.92
N TYR A 237 -3.53 7.26 6.70
CA TYR A 237 -3.80 7.03 8.11
C TYR A 237 -2.57 7.36 8.93
N LEU A 238 -2.77 8.06 10.03
CA LEU A 238 -1.78 8.26 11.07
C LEU A 238 -2.22 7.45 12.29
N VAL A 239 -1.32 6.63 12.83
CA VAL A 239 -1.56 5.89 14.08
C VAL A 239 -0.71 6.51 15.17
N ASP A 240 -1.38 6.93 16.24
CA ASP A 240 -0.77 7.38 17.48
C ASP A 240 -0.70 6.19 18.45
N GLN A 241 0.50 5.66 18.66
CA GLN A 241 0.75 4.51 19.53
C GLN A 241 0.58 4.86 21.01
N ALA A 242 0.74 6.12 21.40
CA ALA A 242 0.61 6.54 22.79
C ALA A 242 -0.86 6.61 23.23
N HIS A 243 -1.75 6.98 22.31
CA HIS A 243 -3.19 7.10 22.56
C HIS A 243 -4.01 5.91 22.03
N GLU A 244 -3.38 4.96 21.32
CA GLU A 244 -4.04 3.85 20.63
C GLU A 244 -5.13 4.30 19.64
N GLU A 245 -4.89 5.42 18.97
CA GLU A 245 -5.86 6.03 18.04
C GLU A 245 -5.36 5.98 16.60
N SER A 246 -6.30 5.87 15.66
CA SER A 246 -6.02 6.05 14.23
C SER A 246 -6.81 7.24 13.67
N LEU A 247 -6.13 8.04 12.84
CA LEU A 247 -6.67 9.27 12.28
C LEU A 247 -6.52 9.26 10.76
N ILE A 248 -7.62 9.52 10.06
CA ILE A 248 -7.65 9.68 8.61
C ILE A 248 -7.35 11.14 8.26
N PHE A 249 -6.48 11.37 7.29
CA PHE A 249 -6.15 12.72 6.85
C PHE A 249 -5.86 12.81 5.35
N ASP A 250 -5.90 14.03 4.85
CA ASP A 250 -5.50 14.38 3.48
C ASP A 250 -4.09 14.96 3.50
N LEU A 251 -3.34 14.86 2.40
CA LEU A 251 -2.02 15.46 2.24
C LEU A 251 -2.10 17.00 2.08
N THR A 252 -2.66 17.67 3.08
CA THR A 252 -2.80 19.13 3.16
C THR A 252 -2.40 19.63 4.55
N LYS A 253 -1.79 20.82 4.63
CA LYS A 253 -1.34 21.41 5.91
C LYS A 253 -2.47 21.49 6.95
N LYS A 254 -3.68 21.82 6.51
CA LYS A 254 -4.87 21.94 7.37
C LYS A 254 -5.26 20.58 7.98
N SER A 255 -5.29 19.52 7.17
CA SER A 255 -5.70 18.18 7.61
C SER A 255 -4.65 17.56 8.54
N ILE A 256 -3.37 17.72 8.22
CA ILE A 256 -2.25 17.27 9.08
C ILE A 256 -2.30 17.95 10.45
N ARG A 257 -2.45 19.28 10.51
CA ARG A 257 -2.53 20.01 11.79
C ARG A 257 -3.73 19.54 12.63
N LYS A 258 -4.87 19.26 12.00
CA LYS A 258 -6.07 18.75 12.70
C LYS A 258 -5.83 17.36 13.29
N SER A 259 -4.99 16.55 12.63
CA SER A 259 -4.71 15.17 13.03
C SER A 259 -3.60 15.05 14.08
N LEU A 260 -2.92 16.16 14.40
CA LEU A 260 -1.82 16.21 15.37
C LEU A 260 -2.01 17.40 16.33
N PRO A 261 -3.09 17.43 17.13
CA PRO A 261 -3.37 18.55 18.02
C PRO A 261 -2.32 18.69 19.13
N SER A 262 -1.84 17.56 19.66
CA SER A 262 -0.82 17.53 20.73
C SER A 262 0.53 18.08 20.26
N GLU A 263 0.85 17.87 18.97
CA GLU A 263 2.12 18.29 18.35
C GLU A 263 1.99 19.58 17.51
N ALA A 264 0.92 20.35 17.70
CA ALA A 264 0.59 21.49 16.84
C ALA A 264 1.74 22.51 16.72
N ALA A 265 2.47 22.76 17.81
CA ALA A 265 3.61 23.68 17.82
C ALA A 265 4.79 23.17 16.97
N ALA A 266 5.12 21.88 17.08
CA ALA A 266 6.19 21.25 16.30
C ALA A 266 5.83 21.16 14.81
N VAL A 267 4.58 20.80 14.50
CA VAL A 267 4.04 20.77 13.13
C VAL A 267 4.09 22.17 12.49
N ASP A 268 3.70 23.20 13.23
CA ASP A 268 3.75 24.58 12.72
C ASP A 268 5.18 25.09 12.51
N ALA A 269 6.12 24.71 13.39
CA ALA A 269 7.53 24.99 13.20
C ALA A 269 8.06 24.31 11.92
N TYR A 270 7.71 23.04 11.70
CA TYR A 270 8.08 22.30 10.50
C TYR A 270 7.54 22.95 9.21
N PHE A 271 6.25 23.33 9.20
CA PHE A 271 5.62 23.99 8.07
C PHE A 271 6.23 25.35 7.72
N LYS A 272 6.71 26.09 8.74
CA LYS A 272 7.43 27.35 8.54
C LYS A 272 8.81 27.12 7.92
N GLN A 273 9.54 26.12 8.41
CA GLN A 273 10.86 25.76 7.89
C GLN A 273 10.80 25.25 6.44
N HIS A 274 9.74 24.53 6.08
CA HIS A 274 9.59 23.90 4.76
C HIS A 274 8.45 24.54 3.94
N LYS A 275 8.33 25.88 4.00
CA LYS A 275 7.19 26.62 3.43
C LYS A 275 6.99 26.46 1.91
N ASN A 276 8.09 26.24 1.18
CA ASN A 276 8.15 26.18 -0.28
C ASN A 276 8.06 24.74 -0.84
N GLU A 277 7.98 23.73 0.03
CA GLU A 277 7.87 22.33 -0.39
C GLU A 277 6.41 21.93 -0.57
N GLY A 278 6.14 21.06 -1.54
CA GLY A 278 4.83 20.43 -1.70
C GLY A 278 4.59 19.38 -0.61
N ILE A 279 3.33 19.25 -0.18
CA ILE A 279 2.92 18.24 0.81
C ILE A 279 2.77 16.89 0.11
N THR A 280 3.88 16.18 -0.06
CA THR A 280 3.94 14.82 -0.63
C THR A 280 3.98 13.77 0.49
N GLU A 281 3.84 12.49 0.15
CA GLU A 281 4.04 11.38 1.10
C GLU A 281 5.41 11.47 1.79
N SER A 282 6.48 11.75 1.03
CA SER A 282 7.83 11.88 1.58
C SER A 282 8.00 13.10 2.50
N TYR A 283 7.25 14.18 2.27
CA TYR A 283 7.20 15.33 3.18
C TYR A 283 6.59 14.92 4.52
N VAL A 284 5.48 14.18 4.50
CA VAL A 284 4.82 13.71 5.72
C VAL A 284 5.69 12.70 6.47
N VAL A 285 6.35 11.77 5.77
CA VAL A 285 7.31 10.84 6.40
C VAL A 285 8.39 11.60 7.17
N ARG A 286 9.02 12.63 6.56
CA ARG A 286 10.04 13.44 7.24
C ARG A 286 9.50 14.22 8.44
N LEU A 287 8.25 14.70 8.38
CA LEU A 287 7.58 15.34 9.51
C LEU A 287 7.41 14.34 10.65
N ILE A 288 6.85 13.16 10.38
CA ILE A 288 6.60 12.13 11.39
C ILE A 288 7.91 11.59 11.98
N GLU A 289 8.97 11.46 11.16
CA GLU A 289 10.32 11.16 11.64
C GLU A 289 10.83 12.19 12.64
N GLN A 290 10.59 13.47 12.40
CA GLN A 290 11.01 14.53 13.32
C GLN A 290 10.21 14.51 14.63
N LEU A 291 8.93 14.17 14.59
CA LEU A 291 8.08 14.06 15.79
C LEU A 291 8.42 12.84 16.65
N ASN A 292 9.01 11.80 16.06
CA ASN A 292 9.43 10.59 16.78
C ASN A 292 10.87 10.66 17.33
N LYS A 293 11.58 11.78 17.16
CA LYS A 293 12.92 12.00 17.74
C LYS A 293 12.82 12.60 19.13
#